data_AF-A0ABC8RY43-F1
#
_entry.id   AF-A0ABC8RY43-F1
#
_cell.length_a   1.000
_cell.length_b   1.000
_cell.length_c   1.000
_cell.angle_alpha   90.00
_cell.angle_beta   90.00
_cell.angle_gamma   90.00
#
_symmetry.space_group_name_H-M   'P 1'
#
loop_
_entity.id
_entity.type
_entity.pdbx_description
1 polymer ?
#
loop_
_entity_poly.entity_id
_entity_poly.type
_entity_poly.pdbx_seq_one_letter_code
_entity_poly.pdbx_strand_id
1 'polypeptide(L)'
;MLYILQDLLMRCTLNSIFRVGFGVDLNCLEGSNKEGSLFIKAFDDSNALIYCRYVDPFWKLNMFLNIGSEASLKKNIKIIFDLVDKLIRTKREQLEMQQNCVGNEGGTSSIEDIVTKLNDEILEKMHYLHATLTETLRLYPTVLVDGRIAEKDDILPDGFRLKKGDVIYYMSYAMGKMSDIWGDDAHNFRPERWLNNGFFQSESPFKFIAFHVCDIIYPFIF
;
A
#
# COMPACT_ATOMS: atom_id res chain seq x y z
N MET A 1 4.50 21.30 -11.40
CA MET A 1 5.47 20.19 -11.50
C MET A 1 5.15 19.06 -10.51
N LEU A 2 4.99 19.34 -9.21
CA LEU A 2 4.71 18.31 -8.19
C LEU A 2 3.43 17.48 -8.46
N TYR A 3 2.32 18.13 -8.79
CA TYR A 3 1.06 17.45 -9.13
C TYR A 3 1.14 16.55 -10.36
N ILE A 4 1.96 16.92 -11.35
CA ILE A 4 2.13 16.14 -12.60
C ILE A 4 2.87 14.84 -12.30
N LEU A 5 3.93 14.91 -11.47
CA LEU A 5 4.69 13.72 -11.09
C LEU A 5 3.87 12.78 -10.22
N GLN A 6 3.08 13.31 -9.27
CA GLN A 6 2.21 12.49 -8.44
C GLN A 6 1.15 11.75 -9.26
N ASP A 7 0.46 12.44 -10.17
CA ASP A 7 -0.54 11.82 -11.06
C ASP A 7 0.10 10.77 -11.98
N LEU A 8 1.29 11.06 -12.53
CA LEU A 8 2.03 10.11 -13.36
C LEU A 8 2.44 8.85 -12.57
N LEU A 9 2.99 9.03 -11.37
CA LEU A 9 3.38 7.91 -10.50
C LEU A 9 2.17 7.07 -10.10
N MET A 10 1.05 7.70 -9.75
CA MET A 10 -0.19 7.01 -9.41
C MET A 10 -0.71 6.14 -10.57
N ARG A 11 -0.73 6.70 -11.80
CA ARG A 11 -1.11 5.95 -13.01
C ARG A 11 -0.13 4.82 -13.32
N CYS A 12 1.17 5.04 -13.12
CA CYS A 12 2.19 4.02 -13.30
C CYS A 12 2.03 2.86 -12.30
N THR A 13 1.80 3.18 -11.02
CA THR A 13 1.55 2.19 -9.95
C THR A 13 0.29 1.38 -10.25
N LEU A 14 -0.81 2.04 -10.61
CA LEU A 14 -2.03 1.35 -11.02
C LEU A 14 -1.79 0.44 -12.21
N ASN A 15 -1.16 0.91 -13.28
CA ASN A 15 -0.88 0.08 -14.44
C ASN A 15 0.00 -1.13 -14.07
N SER A 16 0.99 -0.94 -13.20
CA SER A 16 1.87 -2.02 -12.71
C SER A 16 1.11 -3.07 -11.90
N ILE A 17 0.25 -2.65 -10.96
CA ILE A 17 -0.58 -3.56 -10.15
C ILE A 17 -1.53 -4.36 -11.05
N PHE A 18 -2.18 -3.71 -12.01
CA PHE A 18 -3.12 -4.40 -12.89
C PHE A 18 -2.43 -5.38 -13.85
N ARG A 19 -1.27 -4.98 -14.36
CA ARG A 19 -0.44 -5.84 -15.20
C ARG A 19 0.08 -7.04 -14.44
N VAL A 20 0.66 -6.85 -13.25
CA VAL A 20 1.23 -7.94 -12.45
C VAL A 20 0.15 -8.82 -11.83
N GLY A 21 -0.89 -8.22 -11.24
CA GLY A 21 -1.94 -8.94 -10.52
C GLY A 21 -2.99 -9.61 -11.42
N PHE A 22 -3.32 -9.00 -12.56
CA PHE A 22 -4.39 -9.50 -13.44
C PHE A 22 -3.90 -9.84 -14.86
N GLY A 23 -2.65 -9.50 -15.22
CA GLY A 23 -2.13 -9.71 -16.57
C GLY A 23 -2.77 -8.81 -17.61
N VAL A 24 -3.31 -7.66 -17.20
CA VAL A 24 -4.02 -6.72 -18.08
C VAL A 24 -3.34 -5.36 -18.03
N ASP A 25 -2.95 -4.86 -19.20
CA ASP A 25 -2.49 -3.47 -19.36
C ASP A 25 -3.72 -2.55 -19.49
N LEU A 26 -3.96 -1.74 -18.46
CA LEU A 26 -5.07 -0.77 -18.46
C LEU A 26 -4.78 0.45 -19.35
N ASN A 27 -3.52 0.63 -19.79
CA ASN A 27 -3.03 1.77 -20.56
C ASN A 27 -3.36 3.13 -19.91
N CYS A 28 -3.27 3.19 -18.57
CA CYS A 28 -3.52 4.39 -17.77
C CYS A 28 -2.64 5.59 -18.17
N LEU A 29 -1.46 5.32 -18.77
CA LEU A 29 -0.48 6.34 -19.17
C LEU A 29 -0.83 7.05 -20.49
N GLU A 30 -1.46 6.36 -21.44
CA GLU A 30 -1.81 6.93 -22.75
C GLU A 30 -3.18 7.62 -22.76
N GLY A 31 -4.00 7.42 -21.72
CA GLY A 31 -5.33 8.05 -21.62
C GLY A 31 -6.33 7.62 -22.69
N SER A 32 -5.98 6.62 -23.52
CA SER A 32 -6.76 6.13 -24.66
C SER A 32 -7.94 5.24 -24.23
N ASN A 33 -7.89 4.66 -23.03
CA ASN A 33 -8.93 3.77 -22.53
C ASN A 33 -9.96 4.52 -21.65
N LYS A 34 -11.20 4.58 -22.14
CA LYS A 34 -12.35 5.18 -21.41
C LYS A 34 -12.66 4.46 -20.10
N GLU A 35 -12.46 3.13 -20.04
CA GLU A 35 -12.73 2.36 -18.83
C GLU A 35 -11.69 2.62 -17.73
N GLY A 36 -10.40 2.66 -18.10
CA GLY A 36 -9.31 2.93 -17.17
C GLY A 36 -9.37 4.33 -16.54
N SER A 37 -9.72 5.35 -17.33
CA SER A 37 -9.88 6.72 -16.82
C SER A 37 -11.08 6.88 -15.87
N LEU A 38 -12.19 6.18 -16.15
CA LEU A 38 -13.34 6.12 -15.23
C LEU A 38 -12.98 5.44 -13.90
N PHE A 39 -12.19 4.37 -13.96
CA PHE A 39 -11.70 3.69 -12.76
C PHE A 39 -10.79 4.57 -11.92
N ILE A 40 -9.77 5.20 -12.54
CA ILE A 40 -8.83 6.09 -11.82
C ILE A 40 -9.60 7.19 -11.12
N LYS A 41 -10.52 7.84 -11.83
CA LYS A 41 -11.35 8.90 -11.26
C LYS A 41 -12.20 8.38 -10.09
N ALA A 42 -12.87 7.23 -10.26
CA ALA A 42 -13.67 6.63 -9.20
C ALA A 42 -12.81 6.25 -7.97
N PHE A 43 -11.59 5.78 -8.18
CA PHE A 43 -10.64 5.42 -7.13
C PHE A 43 -10.17 6.65 -6.35
N ASP A 44 -9.75 7.71 -7.05
CA ASP A 44 -9.31 8.97 -6.44
C ASP A 44 -10.44 9.66 -5.68
N ASP A 45 -11.62 9.77 -6.32
CA ASP A 45 -12.82 10.33 -5.69
C ASP A 45 -13.21 9.49 -4.45
N SER A 46 -13.09 8.16 -4.50
CA SER A 46 -13.37 7.30 -3.35
C SER A 46 -12.40 7.56 -2.20
N ASN A 47 -11.10 7.63 -2.47
CA ASN A 47 -10.09 7.92 -1.46
C ASN A 47 -10.36 9.28 -0.80
N ALA A 48 -10.63 10.32 -1.59
CA ALA A 48 -11.00 11.65 -1.09
C ALA A 48 -12.23 11.62 -0.17
N LEU A 49 -13.26 10.86 -0.53
CA LEU A 49 -14.50 10.73 0.24
C LEU A 49 -14.33 9.89 1.52
N ILE A 50 -13.42 8.91 1.53
CA ILE A 50 -13.08 8.13 2.74
C ILE A 50 -12.51 9.06 3.83
N TYR A 51 -11.69 10.05 3.46
CA TYR A 51 -11.20 11.04 4.43
C TYR A 51 -12.33 11.82 5.09
N CYS A 52 -13.44 12.12 4.38
CA CYS A 52 -14.59 12.77 4.99
C CYS A 52 -15.25 11.91 6.08
N ARG A 53 -15.26 10.57 5.94
CA ARG A 53 -15.78 9.65 6.98
C ARG A 53 -14.92 9.64 8.24
N TYR A 54 -13.61 9.86 8.09
CA TYR A 54 -12.70 9.94 9.23
C TYR A 54 -12.96 11.19 10.08
N VAL A 55 -13.31 12.31 9.44
CA VAL A 55 -13.50 13.60 10.11
C VAL A 55 -14.93 13.80 10.62
N ASP A 56 -15.95 13.22 9.97
CA ASP A 56 -17.36 13.41 10.32
C ASP A 56 -17.89 12.31 11.27
N PRO A 57 -18.13 12.57 12.57
CA PRO A 57 -18.66 11.57 13.50
C PRO A 57 -20.08 11.08 13.14
N PHE A 58 -20.81 11.82 12.30
CA PHE A 58 -22.18 11.51 11.88
C PHE A 58 -22.22 10.76 10.54
N TRP A 59 -21.07 10.31 10.01
CA TRP A 59 -20.98 9.58 8.74
C TRP A 59 -21.92 8.37 8.66
N LYS A 60 -22.17 7.67 9.79
CA LYS A 60 -23.11 6.53 9.85
C LYS A 60 -24.56 6.94 9.58
N LEU A 61 -24.95 8.13 10.03
CA LEU A 61 -26.29 8.68 9.78
C LEU A 61 -26.41 9.12 8.31
N ASN A 62 -25.37 9.77 7.79
CA ASN A 62 -25.27 10.13 6.37
C ASN A 62 -25.27 8.89 5.46
N MET A 63 -24.68 7.79 5.94
CA MET A 63 -24.71 6.49 5.29
C MET A 63 -26.12 5.89 5.25
N PHE A 64 -26.82 5.94 6.38
CA PHE A 64 -28.20 5.44 6.46
C PHE A 64 -29.14 6.22 5.54
N LEU A 65 -28.95 7.54 5.43
CA LEU A 65 -29.76 8.39 4.56
C LEU A 65 -29.36 8.29 3.08
N ASN A 66 -28.16 7.80 2.77
CA ASN A 66 -27.61 7.68 1.41
C ASN A 66 -27.68 9.01 0.63
N ILE A 67 -27.34 10.12 1.29
CA ILE A 67 -27.41 11.47 0.71
C ILE A 67 -26.01 12.01 0.45
N GLY A 68 -25.83 12.67 -0.70
CA GLY A 68 -24.65 13.48 -1.01
C GLY A 68 -23.36 12.67 -1.27
N SER A 69 -22.35 12.89 -0.41
CA SER A 69 -21.01 12.30 -0.52
C SER A 69 -21.04 10.77 -0.45
N GLU A 70 -21.92 10.20 0.36
CA GLU A 70 -22.03 8.74 0.49
C GLU A 70 -22.62 8.09 -0.78
N ALA A 71 -23.64 8.70 -1.39
CA ALA A 71 -24.21 8.19 -2.63
C ALA A 71 -23.17 8.19 -3.76
N SER A 72 -22.34 9.23 -3.80
CA SER A 72 -21.21 9.34 -4.74
C SER A 72 -20.15 8.27 -4.46
N LEU A 73 -19.80 8.03 -3.19
CA LEU A 73 -18.88 6.97 -2.80
C LEU A 73 -19.42 5.58 -3.17
N LYS A 74 -20.70 5.31 -2.92
CA LYS A 74 -21.35 4.04 -3.31
C LYS A 74 -21.34 3.83 -4.83
N LYS A 75 -21.55 4.89 -5.61
CA LYS A 75 -21.44 4.85 -7.08
C LYS A 75 -20.00 4.54 -7.51
N ASN A 76 -19.01 5.20 -6.91
CA ASN A 76 -17.60 4.99 -7.26
C ASN A 76 -17.13 3.59 -6.89
N ILE A 77 -17.49 3.11 -5.69
CA ILE A 77 -17.25 1.74 -5.25
C ILE A 77 -17.84 0.74 -6.25
N LYS A 78 -19.07 0.97 -6.74
CA LYS A 78 -19.69 0.12 -7.76
C LYS A 78 -18.87 0.08 -9.06
N ILE A 79 -18.41 1.22 -9.55
CA ILE A 79 -17.57 1.29 -10.78
C ILE A 79 -16.28 0.47 -10.60
N ILE A 80 -15.64 0.59 -9.43
CA ILE A 80 -14.42 -0.15 -9.09
C ILE A 80 -14.69 -1.65 -9.08
N PHE A 81 -15.73 -2.10 -8.37
CA PHE A 81 -16.09 -3.52 -8.29
C PHE A 81 -16.52 -4.09 -9.65
N ASP A 82 -17.33 -3.37 -10.43
CA ASP A 82 -17.77 -3.81 -11.76
C ASP A 82 -16.57 -4.06 -12.68
N LEU A 83 -15.53 -3.19 -12.63
CA LEU A 83 -14.32 -3.37 -13.41
C LEU A 83 -13.47 -4.54 -12.90
N VAL A 84 -13.29 -4.68 -11.59
CA VAL A 84 -12.53 -5.79 -10.99
C VAL A 84 -13.19 -7.13 -11.30
N ASP A 85 -14.52 -7.23 -11.17
CA ASP A 85 -15.28 -8.44 -11.48
C ASP A 85 -15.17 -8.79 -12.97
N LYS A 86 -15.24 -7.79 -13.86
CA LYS A 86 -15.02 -7.98 -15.30
C LYS A 86 -13.64 -8.56 -15.59
N LEU A 87 -12.60 -8.05 -14.92
CA LEU A 87 -11.22 -8.54 -15.09
C LEU A 87 -11.04 -9.95 -14.55
N ILE A 88 -11.59 -10.25 -13.37
CA ILE A 88 -11.53 -11.60 -12.78
C ILE A 88 -12.24 -12.61 -13.68
N ARG A 89 -13.42 -12.28 -14.23
CA ARG A 89 -14.15 -13.15 -15.17
C ARG A 89 -13.35 -13.39 -16.44
N THR A 90 -12.86 -12.32 -17.06
CA THR A 90 -12.03 -12.40 -18.28
C THR A 90 -10.80 -13.28 -18.04
N LYS A 91 -10.14 -13.14 -16.88
CA LYS A 91 -8.96 -13.95 -16.56
C LYS A 91 -9.31 -15.41 -16.33
N ARG A 92 -10.43 -15.71 -15.66
CA ARG A 92 -10.92 -17.09 -15.49
C ARG A 92 -11.23 -17.75 -16.83
N GLU A 93 -11.91 -17.05 -17.74
CA GLU A 93 -12.20 -17.52 -19.09
C GLU A 93 -10.91 -17.78 -19.90
N GLN A 94 -9.92 -16.89 -19.81
CA GLN A 94 -8.60 -17.11 -20.45
C GLN A 94 -7.88 -18.34 -19.90
N LEU A 95 -7.97 -18.62 -18.59
CA LEU A 95 -7.38 -19.80 -17.97
C LEU A 95 -8.08 -21.09 -18.41
N GLU A 96 -9.41 -21.06 -18.54
CA GLU A 96 -10.21 -22.19 -19.07
C GLU A 96 -9.94 -22.45 -20.56
N MET A 97 -9.70 -21.40 -21.35
CA MET A 97 -9.32 -21.50 -22.77
C MET A 97 -7.87 -21.95 -22.96
N GLN A 98 -6.93 -21.46 -22.14
CA GLN A 98 -5.52 -21.87 -22.17
C GLN A 98 -5.30 -23.31 -21.71
N GLN A 99 -6.20 -23.89 -20.91
CA GLN A 99 -6.16 -25.32 -20.58
C GLN A 99 -6.44 -26.25 -21.78
N ASN A 100 -7.05 -25.77 -22.87
CA ASN A 100 -7.35 -26.57 -24.06
C ASN A 100 -6.38 -26.37 -25.24
N CYS A 101 -5.48 -25.39 -25.18
CA CYS A 101 -4.48 -25.14 -26.21
C CYS A 101 -3.12 -24.86 -25.56
N VAL A 102 -2.29 -25.88 -25.38
CA VAL A 102 -0.84 -25.68 -25.29
C VAL A 102 -0.39 -25.23 -26.69
N GLY A 103 -0.18 -23.93 -26.88
CA GLY A 103 0.17 -23.42 -28.20
C GLY A 103 0.24 -21.90 -28.33
N ASN A 104 1.37 -21.37 -27.86
CA ASN A 104 2.09 -20.19 -28.35
C ASN A 104 1.60 -18.77 -28.01
N GLU A 105 2.58 -18.03 -27.50
CA GLU A 105 2.57 -16.65 -27.01
C GLU A 105 2.51 -15.63 -28.16
N GLY A 106 1.79 -14.54 -27.93
CA GLY A 106 1.69 -13.44 -28.87
C GLY A 106 1.39 -12.14 -28.15
N GLY A 107 2.43 -11.45 -27.67
CA GLY A 107 2.34 -10.07 -27.18
C GLY A 107 3.32 -9.64 -26.07
N THR A 108 4.23 -10.50 -25.62
CA THR A 108 4.98 -10.31 -24.35
C THR A 108 6.46 -9.94 -24.48
N SER A 109 7.00 -9.71 -25.67
CA SER A 109 8.47 -9.57 -25.84
C SER A 109 9.11 -8.48 -24.97
N SER A 110 8.49 -7.29 -24.85
CA SER A 110 9.08 -6.20 -24.07
C SER A 110 9.00 -6.40 -22.54
N ILE A 111 8.06 -7.19 -22.04
CA ILE A 111 7.92 -7.43 -20.59
C ILE A 111 8.79 -8.59 -20.19
N GLU A 112 8.72 -9.69 -20.93
CA GLU A 112 9.55 -10.86 -20.70
C GLU A 112 11.01 -10.47 -20.78
N ASP A 113 11.40 -9.57 -21.69
CA ASP A 113 12.75 -9.00 -21.73
C ASP A 113 13.10 -8.18 -20.48
N ILE A 114 12.16 -7.48 -19.86
CA ILE A 114 12.40 -6.72 -18.61
C ILE A 114 12.44 -7.66 -17.41
N VAL A 115 11.54 -8.64 -17.33
CA VAL A 115 11.46 -9.63 -16.25
C VAL A 115 12.66 -10.56 -16.28
N THR A 116 13.11 -10.97 -17.47
CA THR A 116 14.36 -11.73 -17.62
C THR A 116 15.60 -10.90 -17.27
N LYS A 117 15.58 -9.58 -17.54
CA LYS A 117 16.66 -8.66 -17.13
C LYS A 117 16.61 -8.26 -15.65
N LEU A 118 15.45 -8.25 -15.02
CA LEU A 118 15.22 -8.00 -13.60
C LEU A 118 14.91 -9.33 -12.91
N ASN A 119 15.89 -10.24 -12.95
CA ASN A 119 15.78 -11.51 -12.26
C ASN A 119 15.95 -11.35 -10.73
N ASP A 120 15.53 -12.36 -9.99
CA ASP A 120 15.58 -12.36 -8.52
C ASP A 120 17.01 -12.13 -8.00
N GLU A 121 18.03 -12.64 -8.70
CA GLU A 121 19.44 -12.43 -8.33
C GLU A 121 19.87 -10.96 -8.42
N ILE A 122 19.33 -10.19 -9.37
CA ILE A 122 19.61 -8.76 -9.51
C ILE A 122 18.85 -7.98 -8.44
N LEU A 123 17.61 -8.36 -8.15
CA LEU A 123 16.81 -7.75 -7.08
C LEU A 123 17.46 -7.95 -5.71
N GLU A 124 18.00 -9.14 -5.43
CA GLU A 124 18.74 -9.43 -4.19
C GLU A 124 19.99 -8.56 -4.04
N LYS A 125 20.65 -8.18 -5.14
CA LYS A 125 21.86 -7.34 -5.14
C LYS A 125 21.57 -5.85 -4.99
N MET A 126 20.31 -5.41 -5.09
CA MET A 126 19.91 -4.00 -5.01
C MET A 126 19.83 -3.46 -3.56
N HIS A 127 20.82 -3.77 -2.72
CA HIS A 127 20.82 -3.42 -1.30
C HIS A 127 20.69 -1.91 -1.04
N TYR A 128 21.36 -1.07 -1.84
CA TYR A 128 21.27 0.39 -1.67
C TYR A 128 19.88 0.93 -2.04
N LEU A 129 19.24 0.35 -3.06
CA LEU A 129 17.87 0.73 -3.44
C LEU A 129 16.89 0.32 -2.33
N HIS A 130 17.02 -0.90 -1.81
CA HIS A 130 16.23 -1.37 -0.68
C HIS A 130 16.40 -0.43 0.51
N ALA A 131 17.64 -0.11 0.90
CA ALA A 131 17.95 0.84 1.96
C ALA A 131 17.31 2.22 1.74
N THR A 132 17.33 2.72 0.50
CA THR A 132 16.74 4.02 0.12
C THR A 132 15.21 4.00 0.27
N LEU A 133 14.55 2.91 -0.15
CA LEU A 133 13.11 2.73 0.01
C LEU A 133 12.73 2.62 1.49
N THR A 134 13.48 1.84 2.27
CA THR A 134 13.26 1.69 3.72
C THR A 134 13.45 3.02 4.45
N GLU A 135 14.48 3.81 4.09
CA GLU A 135 14.70 5.13 4.68
C GLU A 135 13.61 6.13 4.32
N THR A 136 13.10 6.05 3.08
CA THR A 136 11.94 6.84 2.64
C THR A 136 10.72 6.51 3.51
N LEU A 137 10.44 5.23 3.73
CA LEU A 137 9.30 4.78 4.55
C LEU A 137 9.46 5.11 6.04
N ARG A 138 10.69 5.18 6.56
CA ARG A 138 10.96 5.61 7.94
C ARG A 138 10.55 7.08 8.15
N LEU A 139 10.92 7.95 7.20
CA LEU A 139 10.65 9.38 7.29
C LEU A 139 9.24 9.75 6.81
N TYR A 140 8.72 9.01 5.84
CA TYR A 140 7.45 9.26 5.16
C TYR A 140 6.65 7.94 5.03
N PRO A 141 6.19 7.37 6.16
CA PRO A 141 5.36 6.17 6.13
C PRO A 141 4.03 6.43 5.44
N THR A 142 3.48 5.39 4.80
CA THR A 142 2.19 5.44 4.10
C THR A 142 1.02 5.61 5.07
N VAL A 143 1.11 4.99 6.24
CA VAL A 143 0.14 5.13 7.34
C VAL A 143 0.83 5.86 8.49
N LEU A 144 0.29 7.02 8.87
CA LEU A 144 0.89 7.92 9.87
C LEU A 144 0.67 7.45 11.32
N VAL A 145 -0.53 6.92 11.60
CA VAL A 145 -0.96 6.51 12.94
C VAL A 145 -1.70 5.19 12.80
N ASP A 146 -1.37 4.24 13.68
CA ASP A 146 -2.05 2.96 13.77
C ASP A 146 -2.45 2.69 15.23
N GLY A 147 -3.56 1.98 15.41
CA GLY A 147 -4.20 1.71 16.69
C GLY A 147 -4.31 0.22 16.98
N ARG A 148 -4.10 -0.17 18.24
CA ARG A 148 -4.36 -1.52 18.75
C ARG A 148 -5.30 -1.45 19.93
N ILE A 149 -6.21 -2.41 20.06
CA ILE A 149 -7.16 -2.48 21.17
C ILE A 149 -6.65 -3.53 22.16
N ALA A 150 -6.52 -3.15 23.43
CA ALA A 150 -6.15 -4.06 24.49
C ALA A 150 -7.27 -5.10 24.69
N GLU A 151 -6.95 -6.38 24.49
CA GLU A 151 -7.93 -7.46 24.65
C GLU A 151 -8.14 -7.88 26.11
N LYS A 152 -7.11 -7.67 26.93
CA LYS A 152 -7.09 -7.94 28.37
C LYS A 152 -6.39 -6.78 29.07
N ASP A 153 -6.59 -6.70 30.38
CA ASP A 153 -5.84 -5.77 31.22
C ASP A 153 -4.35 -6.12 31.15
N ASP A 154 -3.50 -5.11 31.09
CA ASP A 154 -2.05 -5.25 30.92
C ASP A 154 -1.27 -4.09 31.57
N ILE A 155 0.04 -4.22 31.70
CA ILE A 155 0.93 -3.18 32.24
C ILE A 155 2.10 -2.98 31.27
N LEU A 156 2.20 -1.78 30.71
CA LEU A 156 3.29 -1.40 29.82
C LEU A 156 4.64 -1.35 30.56
N PRO A 157 5.78 -1.42 29.84
CA PRO A 157 7.11 -1.39 30.44
C PRO A 157 7.42 -0.14 31.29
N ASP A 158 6.69 0.97 31.08
CA ASP A 158 6.77 2.20 31.87
C ASP A 158 5.92 2.17 33.15
N GLY A 159 5.18 1.08 33.38
CA GLY A 159 4.27 0.89 34.50
C GLY A 159 2.84 1.36 34.24
N PHE A 160 2.52 1.86 33.03
CA PHE A 160 1.17 2.30 32.69
C PHE A 160 0.21 1.11 32.60
N ARG A 161 -0.93 1.20 33.29
CA ARG A 161 -1.93 0.13 33.34
C ARG A 161 -2.97 0.32 32.24
N LEU A 162 -3.07 -0.65 31.35
CA LEU A 162 -4.07 -0.75 30.32
C LEU A 162 -5.24 -1.60 30.80
N LYS A 163 -6.46 -1.17 30.49
CA LYS A 163 -7.65 -1.99 30.67
C LYS A 163 -8.07 -2.60 29.35
N LYS A 164 -8.74 -3.75 29.43
CA LYS A 164 -9.45 -4.33 28.30
C LYS A 164 -10.35 -3.28 27.64
N GLY A 165 -10.19 -3.09 26.33
CA GLY A 165 -10.93 -2.15 25.51
C GLY A 165 -10.21 -0.82 25.28
N ASP A 166 -9.11 -0.53 26.00
CA ASP A 166 -8.31 0.67 25.76
C ASP A 166 -7.63 0.60 24.38
N VAL A 167 -7.57 1.74 23.69
CA VAL A 167 -6.91 1.85 22.38
C VAL A 167 -5.56 2.52 22.53
N ILE A 168 -4.51 1.82 22.11
CA ILE A 168 -3.13 2.31 22.09
C ILE A 168 -2.84 2.75 20.66
N TYR A 169 -2.45 4.01 20.50
CA TYR A 169 -2.01 4.55 19.23
C TYR A 169 -0.49 4.70 19.22
N TYR A 170 0.12 4.36 18.09
CA TYR A 170 1.51 4.70 17.81
C TYR A 170 1.59 5.48 16.51
N MET A 171 2.42 6.51 16.50
CA MET A 171 2.57 7.41 15.36
C MET A 171 3.90 7.13 14.67
N SER A 172 3.85 6.27 13.65
CA SER A 172 5.01 5.85 12.86
C SER A 172 5.83 7.02 12.33
N TYR A 173 5.15 8.09 11.89
CA TYR A 173 5.78 9.29 11.37
C TYR A 173 6.65 10.02 12.41
N ALA A 174 6.19 10.06 13.67
CA ALA A 174 6.93 10.68 14.77
C ALA A 174 8.04 9.76 15.27
N MET A 175 7.73 8.49 15.52
CA MET A 175 8.71 7.48 15.94
C MET A 175 9.88 7.37 14.96
N GLY A 176 9.59 7.45 13.66
CA GLY A 176 10.58 7.48 12.61
C GLY A 176 11.53 8.67 12.69
N LYS A 177 11.24 9.74 13.45
CA LYS A 177 12.09 10.94 13.61
C LYS A 177 12.57 11.17 15.05
N MET A 178 12.28 10.25 15.98
CA MET A 178 12.72 10.39 17.37
C MET A 178 14.21 10.09 17.51
N SER A 179 14.95 11.02 18.12
CA SER A 179 16.38 10.87 18.41
C SER A 179 16.67 9.71 19.37
N ASP A 180 15.77 9.45 20.31
CA ASP A 180 15.90 8.33 21.27
C ASP A 180 15.90 6.96 20.59
N ILE A 181 15.31 6.86 19.40
CA ILE A 181 15.20 5.61 18.62
C ILE A 181 16.28 5.57 17.52
N TRP A 182 16.52 6.68 16.83
CA TRP A 182 17.31 6.73 15.60
C TRP A 182 18.65 7.47 15.71
N GLY A 183 18.93 8.07 16.86
CA GLY A 183 20.11 8.91 17.12
C GLY A 183 19.91 10.37 16.70
N ASP A 184 20.92 11.21 16.90
CA ASP A 184 20.86 12.65 16.61
C ASP A 184 20.60 12.96 15.12
N ASP A 185 20.90 12.02 14.22
CA ASP A 185 20.67 12.14 12.79
C ASP A 185 19.28 11.62 12.35
N ALA A 186 18.33 11.45 13.28
CA ALA A 186 16.98 10.92 13.01
C ALA A 186 16.22 11.69 11.91
N HIS A 187 16.45 13.00 11.78
CA HIS A 187 15.79 13.82 10.75
C HIS A 187 16.48 13.75 9.37
N ASN A 188 17.69 13.22 9.30
CA ASN A 188 18.47 13.17 8.07
C ASN A 188 18.04 11.96 7.23
N PHE A 189 17.89 12.17 5.92
CA PHE A 189 17.72 11.08 4.96
C PHE A 189 19.07 10.41 4.72
N ARG A 190 19.30 9.24 5.31
CA ARG A 190 20.58 8.53 5.26
C ARG A 190 20.38 7.02 5.03
N PRO A 191 20.26 6.55 3.78
CA PRO A 191 20.10 5.13 3.45
C PRO A 191 21.21 4.24 4.04
N GLU A 192 22.41 4.77 4.22
CA GLU A 192 23.58 4.03 4.73
C GLU A 192 23.37 3.48 6.15
N ARG A 193 22.39 3.98 6.92
CA ARG A 193 22.06 3.41 8.25
C ARG A 193 21.54 1.97 8.16
N TRP A 194 20.99 1.59 7.01
CA TRP A 194 20.45 0.26 6.73
C TRP A 194 21.49 -0.67 6.10
N LEU A 195 22.74 -0.21 5.97
CA LEU A 195 23.80 -0.96 5.29
C LEU A 195 24.89 -1.36 6.28
N ASN A 196 25.27 -2.64 6.24
CA ASN A 196 26.43 -3.17 6.94
C ASN A 196 27.34 -3.84 5.91
N ASN A 197 28.56 -3.32 5.75
CA ASN A 197 29.50 -3.75 4.71
C ASN A 197 28.89 -3.76 3.28
N GLY A 198 27.97 -2.84 3.01
CA GLY A 198 27.27 -2.73 1.71
C GLY A 198 26.06 -3.65 1.55
N PHE A 199 25.78 -4.53 2.51
CA PHE A 199 24.60 -5.40 2.52
C PHE A 199 23.47 -4.77 3.33
N PHE A 200 22.25 -4.90 2.84
CA PHE A 200 21.06 -4.42 3.55
C PHE A 200 20.84 -5.22 4.84
N GLN A 201 20.63 -4.50 5.95
CA GLN A 201 20.34 -5.06 7.26
C GLN A 201 19.06 -4.40 7.79
N SER A 202 18.01 -5.20 7.92
CA SER A 202 16.74 -4.75 8.50
C SER A 202 16.89 -4.48 9.99
N GLU A 203 16.23 -3.42 10.46
CA GLU A 203 16.04 -3.18 11.89
C GLU A 203 14.92 -4.06 12.46
N SER A 204 14.84 -4.12 13.79
CA SER A 204 13.74 -4.77 14.48
C SER A 204 12.38 -4.23 13.99
N PRO A 205 11.37 -5.09 13.77
CA PRO A 205 10.01 -4.65 13.43
C PRO A 205 9.38 -3.70 14.47
N PHE A 206 9.87 -3.72 15.71
CA PHE A 206 9.43 -2.78 16.76
C PHE A 206 10.07 -1.40 16.64
N LYS A 207 11.22 -1.31 15.98
CA LYS A 207 11.94 -0.07 15.69
C LYS A 207 11.50 0.53 14.37
N PHE A 208 11.30 -0.31 13.35
CA PHE A 208 10.83 0.08 12.03
C PHE A 208 9.45 -0.54 11.73
N ILE A 209 8.42 0.27 11.93
CA ILE A 209 7.00 -0.12 11.92
C ILE A 209 6.27 0.25 10.61
N ALA A 210 6.98 0.51 9.51
CA ALA A 210 6.37 1.01 8.28
C ALA A 210 5.49 -0.04 7.56
N PHE A 211 5.83 -1.32 7.69
CA PHE A 211 4.99 -2.43 7.28
C PHE A 211 4.43 -3.05 8.54
N HIS A 212 3.18 -2.73 8.85
CA HIS A 212 2.48 -3.37 9.96
C HIS A 212 2.50 -4.88 9.71
N VAL A 213 3.10 -5.62 10.63
CA VAL A 213 2.97 -7.07 10.68
C VAL A 213 1.48 -7.35 10.85
N CYS A 214 0.81 -7.71 9.76
CA CYS A 214 -0.53 -8.28 9.74
C CYS A 214 -0.42 -9.78 10.04
N ASP A 215 0.39 -10.12 11.03
CA ASP A 215 0.26 -11.39 11.72
C ASP A 215 -0.44 -11.11 13.02
N ILE A 216 -1.32 -12.03 13.34
CA ILE A 216 -1.97 -12.21 14.62
C ILE A 216 -0.86 -12.28 15.69
N ILE A 217 -0.41 -11.15 16.21
CA ILE A 217 0.45 -11.09 17.40
C ILE A 217 -0.45 -11.29 18.62
N TYR A 218 -0.84 -12.54 18.83
CA TYR A 218 -1.11 -13.07 20.17
C TYR A 218 0.17 -13.73 20.68
N PRO A 219 0.38 -13.84 22.00
CA PRO A 219 0.50 -12.79 22.99
C PRO A 219 1.95 -12.85 23.50
N PHE A 220 2.89 -12.21 22.83
CA PHE A 220 4.26 -12.09 23.31
C PHE A 220 4.79 -10.71 22.95
N ILE A 221 4.12 -9.70 23.49
CA ILE A 221 4.76 -8.44 23.82
C ILE A 221 4.30 -8.13 25.24
N PHE A 222 4.96 -8.84 26.14
CA PHE A 222 4.90 -8.83 27.61
C PHE A 222 3.65 -9.43 28.28
#